data_AF-A0A388SNQ7-F1
#
_entry.id   AF-A0A388SNQ7-F1
#
_cell.length_a   1.000
_cell.length_b   1.000
_cell.length_c   1.000
_cell.angle_alpha   90.00
_cell.angle_beta   90.00
_cell.angle_gamma   90.00
#
_symmetry.space_group_name_H-M   'P 1'
#
loop_
_entity.id
_entity.type
_entity.pdbx_description
1 polymer ?
#
loop_
_entity_poly.entity_id
_entity_poly.type
_entity_poly.pdbx_seq_one_letter_code
_entity_poly.pdbx_strand_id
1 'polypeptide(L)'
;MTTTGQDSGGLPASGRLIDSHPLLARLTGQVVWNLAEEAGADDEECGLFMDHYAAWRGAALAVLERLRDEPGGGLRLVVDDEDRAGACPECVALHGMVLSGTQPDIAAWLPPFSIGCHCHAEYVEPAEMAGAGPHPPPPGLRPPAHRLCCPRRPLSLLLAQLAQSQGREG
;
A
#
# COMPACT_ATOMS: atom_id res chain seq x y z
N MET A 1 -34.21 24.05 -7.99
CA MET A 1 -33.27 23.53 -9.00
C MET A 1 -32.05 23.03 -8.25
N THR A 2 -31.99 21.73 -8.01
CA THR A 2 -30.88 21.03 -7.35
C THR A 2 -29.78 20.78 -8.38
N THR A 3 -28.66 21.49 -8.27
CA THR A 3 -27.43 21.17 -9.00
C THR A 3 -26.64 20.13 -8.21
N THR A 4 -26.81 18.87 -8.59
CA THR A 4 -25.81 17.80 -8.49
C THR A 4 -24.57 18.18 -9.31
N GLY A 5 -23.37 18.07 -8.75
CA GLY A 5 -22.13 18.20 -9.52
C GLY A 5 -20.86 18.29 -8.68
N GLN A 6 -20.29 17.14 -8.31
CA GLN A 6 -18.88 16.75 -8.51
C GLN A 6 -18.50 15.63 -7.53
N ASP A 7 -18.85 14.39 -7.90
CA ASP A 7 -18.09 13.21 -7.45
C ASP A 7 -16.68 13.34 -8.03
N SER A 8 -15.75 13.84 -7.22
CA SER A 8 -14.36 14.04 -7.63
C SER A 8 -13.62 12.71 -7.42
N GLY A 9 -13.72 11.80 -8.39
CA GLY A 9 -12.87 10.61 -8.43
C GLY A 9 -11.38 10.99 -8.49
N GLY A 10 -10.50 10.13 -7.97
CA GLY A 10 -9.06 10.35 -7.96
C GLY A 10 -8.50 11.00 -6.67
N LEU A 11 -7.25 11.49 -6.75
CA LEU A 11 -6.50 12.05 -5.63
C LEU A 11 -6.71 13.56 -5.47
N PRO A 12 -6.55 14.12 -4.25
CA PRO A 12 -6.60 15.57 -4.05
C PRO A 12 -5.49 16.29 -4.82
N ALA A 13 -5.84 17.38 -5.51
CA ALA A 13 -4.90 18.18 -6.31
C ALA A 13 -3.86 18.93 -5.46
N SER A 14 -4.12 19.12 -4.16
CA SER A 14 -3.28 19.87 -3.23
C SER A 14 -3.28 19.24 -1.84
N GLY A 15 -2.23 19.49 -1.06
CA GLY A 15 -2.03 18.90 0.27
C GLY A 15 -1.02 17.75 0.24
N ARG A 16 -0.72 17.18 1.41
CA ARG A 16 0.22 16.07 1.49
C ARG A 16 -0.52 14.78 1.12
N LEU A 17 -0.02 14.07 0.11
CA LEU A 17 -0.63 12.81 -0.35
C LEU A 17 -0.71 11.75 0.76
N ILE A 18 0.25 11.75 1.68
CA ILE A 18 0.26 10.84 2.83
C ILE A 18 -1.04 10.94 3.65
N ASP A 19 -1.65 12.12 3.73
CA ASP A 19 -2.86 12.36 4.54
C ASP A 19 -4.11 11.72 3.90
N SER A 20 -4.04 11.34 2.61
CA SER A 20 -5.09 10.61 1.92
C SER A 20 -5.07 9.09 2.18
N HIS A 21 -3.94 8.56 2.66
CA HIS A 21 -3.76 7.12 2.84
C HIS A 21 -4.27 6.66 4.23
N PRO A 22 -5.23 5.71 4.32
CA PRO A 22 -5.89 5.37 5.59
C PRO A 22 -4.97 4.84 6.70
N LEU A 23 -3.93 4.09 6.36
CA LEU A 23 -2.95 3.57 7.31
C LEU A 23 -1.78 4.54 7.49
N LEU A 24 -1.13 4.95 6.39
CA LEU A 24 0.12 5.71 6.49
C LEU A 24 -0.05 7.10 7.12
N ALA A 25 -1.24 7.71 7.02
CA ALA A 25 -1.54 8.97 7.73
C ALA A 25 -1.44 8.83 9.27
N ARG A 26 -1.56 7.61 9.79
CA ARG A 26 -1.57 7.29 11.23
C ARG A 26 -0.22 6.79 11.75
N LEU A 27 0.67 6.37 10.86
CA LEU A 27 1.96 5.76 11.19
C LEU A 27 3.07 6.82 11.21
N THR A 28 3.21 7.52 12.33
CA THR A 28 4.39 8.36 12.57
C THR A 28 5.62 7.50 12.87
N GLY A 29 6.82 8.06 12.73
CA GLY A 29 8.05 7.34 13.06
C GLY A 29 8.06 6.83 14.51
N GLN A 30 7.57 7.62 15.47
CA GLN A 30 7.44 7.20 16.86
C GLN A 30 6.45 6.04 17.04
N VAL A 31 5.31 6.07 16.32
CA VAL A 31 4.33 4.97 16.39
C VAL A 31 4.95 3.69 15.86
N VAL A 32 5.65 3.75 14.72
CA VAL A 32 6.30 2.58 14.12
C VAL A 32 7.41 2.02 15.02
N TRP A 33 8.23 2.89 15.60
CA TRP A 33 9.25 2.51 16.58
C TRP A 33 8.62 1.78 17.79
N ASN A 34 7.65 2.42 18.45
CA ASN A 34 7.00 1.84 19.63
C ASN A 34 6.35 0.49 19.33
N LEU A 35 5.80 0.29 18.13
CA LEU A 35 5.21 -1.00 17.75
C LEU A 35 6.27 -2.10 17.70
N ALA A 36 7.47 -1.82 17.18
CA ALA A 36 8.56 -2.79 17.16
C ALA A 36 9.03 -3.11 18.59
N GLU A 37 9.26 -2.09 19.43
CA GLU A 37 9.64 -2.28 20.82
C GLU A 37 8.60 -3.10 21.60
N GLU A 38 7.31 -2.79 21.44
CA GLU A 38 6.21 -3.55 22.07
C GLU A 38 6.12 -4.99 21.56
N ALA A 39 6.58 -5.26 20.34
CA ALA A 39 6.69 -6.60 19.79
C ALA A 39 7.95 -7.35 20.26
N GLY A 40 8.80 -6.70 21.06
CA GLY A 40 10.00 -7.28 21.67
C GLY A 40 11.28 -7.07 20.87
N ALA A 41 11.27 -6.17 19.88
CA ALA A 41 12.49 -5.81 19.15
C ALA A 41 13.48 -5.07 20.06
N ASP A 42 14.77 -5.34 19.89
CA ASP A 42 15.83 -4.47 20.42
C ASP A 42 16.08 -3.24 19.54
N ASP A 43 17.02 -2.38 19.93
CA ASP A 43 17.33 -1.14 19.20
C ASP A 43 17.78 -1.38 17.75
N GLU A 44 18.51 -2.48 17.50
CA GLU A 44 19.01 -2.84 16.17
C GLU A 44 17.86 -3.33 15.30
N GLU A 45 17.03 -4.23 15.82
CA GLU A 45 15.83 -4.72 15.15
C GLU A 45 14.81 -3.60 14.89
N CYS A 46 14.67 -2.65 15.82
CA CYS A 46 13.88 -1.44 15.63
C CYS A 46 14.43 -0.60 14.47
N GLY A 47 15.75 -0.42 14.39
CA GLY A 47 16.40 0.25 13.26
C GLY A 47 16.07 -0.41 11.91
N LEU A 48 16.21 -1.73 11.83
CA LEU A 48 15.88 -2.50 10.61
C LEU A 48 14.41 -2.35 10.22
N PHE A 49 13.51 -2.38 11.20
CA PHE A 49 12.09 -2.19 10.95
C PHE A 49 11.77 -0.77 10.46
N MET A 50 12.44 0.24 10.99
CA MET A 50 12.28 1.62 10.55
C MET A 50 12.76 1.83 9.12
N ASP A 51 13.88 1.23 8.73
CA ASP A 51 14.39 1.29 7.35
C ASP A 51 13.42 0.59 6.38
N HIS A 52 12.94 -0.59 6.76
CA HIS A 52 11.92 -1.31 6.00
C HIS A 52 10.64 -0.47 5.83
N TYR A 53 10.16 0.14 6.92
CA TYR A 53 8.99 1.02 6.90
C TYR A 53 9.22 2.25 6.00
N ALA A 54 10.40 2.87 6.07
CA ALA A 54 10.72 4.06 5.28
C ALA A 54 10.73 3.75 3.78
N ALA A 55 11.36 2.65 3.37
CA ALA A 55 11.37 2.19 1.98
C ALA A 55 9.95 1.89 1.48
N TRP A 56 9.18 1.17 2.27
CA TRP A 56 7.80 0.79 1.96
C TRP A 56 6.86 1.99 1.83
N ARG A 57 6.94 2.94 2.78
CA ARG A 57 6.20 4.21 2.73
C ARG A 57 6.61 5.03 1.50
N GLY A 58 7.90 5.07 1.18
CA GLY A 58 8.42 5.77 0.01
C GLY A 58 7.84 5.21 -1.30
N ALA A 59 7.83 3.89 -1.46
CA ALA A 59 7.26 3.22 -2.63
C ALA A 59 5.76 3.53 -2.81
N ALA A 60 4.97 3.43 -1.74
CA ALA A 60 3.55 3.75 -1.77
C ALA A 60 3.30 5.23 -2.15
N LEU A 61 4.06 6.16 -1.56
CA LEU A 61 3.96 7.58 -1.88
C LEU A 61 4.33 7.90 -3.32
N ALA A 62 5.38 7.25 -3.85
CA ALA A 62 5.77 7.43 -5.25
C ALA A 62 4.62 7.08 -6.20
N VAL A 63 3.87 6.01 -5.92
CA VAL A 63 2.69 5.65 -6.72
C VAL A 63 1.59 6.71 -6.61
N LEU A 64 1.28 7.23 -5.42
CA LEU A 64 0.31 8.34 -5.28
C LEU A 64 0.74 9.59 -6.04
N GLU A 65 2.02 9.92 -6.00
CA GLU A 65 2.57 11.07 -6.72
C GLU A 65 2.37 10.90 -8.23
N ARG A 66 2.72 9.73 -8.77
CA ARG A 66 2.49 9.44 -10.20
C ARG A 66 1.00 9.47 -10.57
N LEU A 67 0.12 8.89 -9.76
CA LEU A 67 -1.33 8.93 -10.00
C LEU A 67 -1.91 10.35 -9.97
N ARG A 68 -1.36 11.24 -9.12
CA ARG A 68 -1.77 12.64 -9.07
C ARG A 68 -1.27 13.40 -10.31
N ASP A 69 -0.01 13.20 -10.68
CA ASP A 69 0.63 13.94 -11.75
C ASP A 69 0.14 13.48 -13.13
N GLU A 70 -0.24 12.21 -13.27
CA GLU A 70 -0.76 11.62 -14.49
C GLU A 70 -2.01 10.75 -14.22
N PRO A 71 -3.19 11.38 -14.02
CA PRO A 71 -4.42 10.67 -13.63
C PRO A 71 -4.96 9.67 -14.67
N GLY A 72 -4.46 9.73 -15.92
CA GLY A 72 -4.80 8.79 -16.98
C GLY A 72 -4.18 7.39 -16.80
N GLY A 73 -3.21 7.25 -15.90
CA GLY A 73 -2.63 5.97 -15.53
C GLY A 73 -3.51 5.14 -14.61
N GLY A 74 -2.90 4.14 -13.98
CA GLY A 74 -3.58 3.20 -13.10
C GLY A 74 -2.73 2.70 -11.95
N LEU A 75 -3.40 1.99 -11.05
CA LEU A 75 -2.81 1.29 -9.93
C LEU A 75 -2.95 -0.21 -10.17
N ARG A 76 -1.83 -0.93 -10.19
CA ARG A 76 -1.81 -2.39 -10.16
C ARG A 76 -1.45 -2.88 -8.77
N LEU A 77 -2.18 -3.88 -8.29
CA LEU A 77 -1.92 -4.55 -7.03
C LEU A 77 -1.08 -5.79 -7.31
N VAL A 78 0.09 -5.87 -6.67
CA VAL A 78 1.06 -6.93 -6.92
C VAL A 78 1.45 -7.62 -5.62
N VAL A 79 1.74 -8.90 -5.73
CA VAL A 79 2.29 -9.78 -4.69
C VAL A 79 3.35 -10.58 -5.42
N ASP A 80 4.61 -10.45 -5.02
CA ASP A 80 5.70 -11.15 -5.69
C ASP A 80 5.55 -12.67 -5.54
N ASP A 81 6.00 -13.42 -6.55
CA ASP A 81 5.84 -14.88 -6.54
C ASP A 81 6.57 -15.54 -5.37
N GLU A 82 7.71 -15.00 -4.96
CA GLU A 82 8.47 -15.46 -3.78
C GLU A 82 7.70 -15.26 -2.47
N ASP A 83 6.86 -14.23 -2.41
CA ASP A 83 6.08 -13.84 -1.24
C ASP A 83 4.66 -14.44 -1.23
N ARG A 84 4.24 -15.04 -2.34
CA ARG A 84 2.86 -15.51 -2.54
C ARG A 84 2.41 -16.55 -1.51
N ALA A 85 3.32 -17.41 -1.03
CA ALA A 85 3.02 -18.39 0.01
C ALA A 85 2.82 -17.75 1.41
N GLY A 86 3.44 -16.59 1.65
CA GLY A 86 3.34 -15.80 2.88
C GLY A 86 2.19 -14.79 2.86
N ALA A 87 1.70 -14.41 1.68
CA ALA A 87 0.62 -13.45 1.52
C ALA A 87 -0.69 -13.90 2.20
N CYS A 88 -1.44 -12.93 2.75
CA CYS A 88 -2.76 -13.21 3.30
C CYS A 88 -3.78 -13.44 2.14
N PRO A 89 -4.92 -14.11 2.41
CA PRO A 89 -5.92 -14.38 1.37
C PRO A 89 -6.42 -13.13 0.65
N GLU A 90 -6.51 -11.99 1.35
CA GLU A 90 -6.91 -10.71 0.77
C GLU A 90 -5.86 -10.18 -0.22
N CYS A 91 -4.57 -10.21 0.13
CA CYS A 91 -3.48 -9.84 -0.80
C CYS A 91 -3.47 -10.76 -2.03
N VAL A 92 -3.65 -12.06 -1.85
CA VAL A 92 -3.69 -13.03 -2.96
C VAL A 92 -4.88 -12.76 -3.90
N ALA A 93 -6.05 -12.45 -3.34
CA ALA A 93 -7.25 -12.15 -4.12
C ALA A 93 -7.16 -10.83 -4.92
N LEU A 94 -6.33 -9.89 -4.45
CA LEU A 94 -6.12 -8.60 -5.09
C LEU A 94 -5.00 -8.60 -6.14
N HIS A 95 -4.07 -9.54 -6.06
CA HIS A 95 -2.96 -9.62 -7.00
C HIS A 95 -3.44 -9.63 -8.47
N GLY A 96 -2.82 -8.77 -9.29
CA GLY A 96 -3.13 -8.59 -10.70
C GLY A 96 -4.30 -7.64 -10.97
N MET A 97 -5.00 -7.16 -9.93
CA MET A 97 -6.05 -6.17 -10.10
C MET A 97 -5.45 -4.85 -10.57
N VAL A 98 -6.08 -4.24 -11.58
CA VAL A 98 -5.73 -2.93 -12.11
C VAL A 98 -6.92 -1.99 -11.95
N LEU A 99 -6.67 -0.81 -11.41
CA LEU A 99 -7.67 0.23 -11.16
C LEU A 99 -7.27 1.50 -11.91
N SER A 100 -8.25 2.22 -12.47
CA SER A 100 -8.00 3.55 -13.03
C SER A 100 -7.52 4.51 -11.96
N GLY A 101 -6.57 5.40 -12.27
CA GLY A 101 -6.16 6.47 -11.36
C GLY A 101 -7.28 7.46 -11.00
N THR A 102 -8.35 7.48 -11.80
CA THR A 102 -9.56 8.27 -11.53
C THR A 102 -10.61 7.54 -10.67
N GLN A 103 -10.32 6.31 -10.26
CA GLN A 103 -11.20 5.52 -9.39
C GLN A 103 -11.53 6.31 -8.11
N PRO A 104 -12.80 6.37 -7.69
CA PRO A 104 -13.18 6.93 -6.39
C PRO A 104 -12.42 6.24 -5.26
N ASP A 105 -11.93 7.04 -4.32
CA ASP A 105 -11.15 6.61 -3.16
C ASP A 105 -9.89 5.79 -3.53
N ILE A 106 -9.23 6.10 -4.66
CA ILE A 106 -8.04 5.35 -5.13
C ILE A 106 -6.94 5.22 -4.05
N ALA A 107 -6.79 6.21 -3.16
CA ALA A 107 -5.86 6.12 -2.02
C ALA A 107 -6.20 5.00 -1.03
N ALA A 108 -7.47 4.63 -0.89
CA ALA A 108 -7.91 3.50 -0.07
C ALA A 108 -7.73 2.15 -0.78
N TRP A 109 -7.42 2.15 -2.06
CA TRP A 109 -7.03 0.93 -2.78
C TRP A 109 -5.52 0.71 -2.78
N LEU A 110 -4.76 1.68 -2.31
CA LEU A 110 -3.31 1.62 -2.32
C LEU A 110 -2.79 0.78 -1.13
N PRO A 111 -2.00 -0.27 -1.39
CA PRO A 111 -1.19 -0.86 -0.36
C PRO A 111 -0.15 0.13 0.18
N PRO A 112 0.08 0.13 1.50
CA PRO A 112 -0.26 -1.00 2.34
C PRO A 112 -1.59 -0.94 3.10
N PHE A 113 -2.24 -2.10 3.12
CA PHE A 113 -3.45 -2.32 3.91
C PHE A 113 -3.13 -2.64 5.38
N SER A 114 -1.95 -3.15 5.71
CA SER A 114 -1.48 -3.42 7.08
C SER A 114 0.03 -3.54 7.13
N ILE A 115 0.64 -3.31 8.31
CA ILE A 115 2.05 -3.63 8.57
C ILE A 115 2.25 -5.14 8.35
N GLY A 116 3.22 -5.51 7.50
CA GLY A 116 3.49 -6.89 7.10
C GLY A 116 2.68 -7.39 5.89
N CYS A 117 1.96 -6.52 5.18
CA CYS A 117 1.37 -6.90 3.89
C CYS A 117 2.46 -7.21 2.85
N HIS A 118 2.28 -8.32 2.13
CA HIS A 118 3.07 -8.66 0.94
C HIS A 118 2.51 -8.03 -0.35
N CYS A 119 1.33 -7.43 -0.28
CA CYS A 119 0.80 -6.68 -1.42
C CYS A 119 1.49 -5.32 -1.49
N HIS A 120 1.98 -4.97 -2.68
CA HIS A 120 2.50 -3.65 -3.01
C HIS A 120 1.78 -3.10 -4.26
N ALA A 121 2.09 -1.84 -4.57
CA ALA A 121 1.48 -1.08 -5.65
C ALA A 121 2.49 -0.86 -6.78
N GLU A 122 2.03 -1.01 -8.01
CA GLU A 122 2.73 -0.52 -9.19
C GLU A 122 1.87 0.53 -9.91
N TYR A 123 2.51 1.58 -10.42
CA TYR A 123 1.86 2.51 -11.32
C TYR A 123 1.82 1.92 -12.73
N VAL A 124 0.66 2.00 -13.37
CA VAL A 124 0.44 1.56 -14.76
C VAL A 124 0.34 2.79 -15.65
N GLU A 125 1.14 2.82 -16.72
CA GLU A 125 1.19 3.97 -17.64
C GLU A 125 -0.14 4.15 -18.39
N PRO A 126 -0.53 5.39 -18.76
CA PRO A 126 -1.78 5.63 -19.50
C PRO A 126 -1.88 4.86 -20.81
N ALA A 127 -0.75 4.65 -21.50
CA ALA A 127 -0.71 3.89 -22.75
C ALA A 127 -1.08 2.41 -22.53
N GLU A 128 -0.63 1.83 -21.42
CA GLU A 128 -0.96 0.45 -21.04
C GLU A 128 -2.42 0.36 -20.58
N MET A 129 -2.90 1.35 -19.81
CA MET A 129 -4.31 1.46 -19.42
C MET A 129 -5.23 1.51 -20.64
N ALA A 130 -4.88 2.29 -21.67
CA ALA A 130 -5.65 2.42 -22.91
C ALA A 130 -5.70 1.12 -23.71
N GLY A 131 -4.63 0.32 -23.70
CA GLY A 131 -4.56 -0.95 -24.44
C GLY A 131 -5.41 -2.08 -23.84
N ALA A 132 -5.66 -2.04 -22.53
CA ALA A 132 -6.36 -3.12 -21.82
C ALA A 132 -7.89 -2.93 -21.72
N GLY A 133 -8.45 -1.82 -22.24
CA GLY A 133 -9.88 -1.56 -22.26
C GLY A 133 -10.42 -0.99 -20.93
N PRO A 134 -11.75 -0.93 -20.72
CA PRO A 134 -12.33 -0.40 -19.49
C PRO A 134 -11.91 -1.23 -18.26
N HIS A 135 -11.44 -0.57 -17.21
CA HIS A 135 -11.05 -1.19 -15.93
C HIS A 135 -12.03 -0.83 -14.80
N PRO A 136 -13.33 -1.15 -14.88
CA PRO A 136 -14.20 -0.97 -13.73
C PRO A 136 -13.83 -2.00 -12.66
N PRO A 137 -13.73 -1.62 -11.38
CA PRO A 137 -13.65 -2.62 -10.33
C PRO A 137 -14.90 -3.52 -10.39
N PRO A 138 -14.78 -4.81 -10.03
CA PRO A 138 -15.92 -5.71 -9.96
C PRO A 138 -17.09 -5.08 -9.16
N PRO A 139 -18.35 -5.23 -9.61
CA PRO A 139 -19.50 -4.65 -8.92
C PRO A 139 -19.55 -5.08 -7.45
N GLY A 140 -19.69 -4.11 -6.55
CA GLY A 140 -19.76 -4.37 -5.11
C GLY A 140 -18.40 -4.56 -4.43
N LEU A 141 -17.30 -4.58 -5.17
CA LEU A 141 -15.97 -4.58 -4.57
C LEU A 141 -15.75 -3.27 -3.78
N ARG A 142 -15.05 -3.39 -2.66
CA ARG A 142 -14.72 -2.29 -1.76
C ARG A 142 -13.22 -2.29 -1.52
N PRO A 143 -12.63 -1.11 -1.23
CA PRO A 143 -11.23 -1.07 -0.86
C PRO A 143 -10.96 -1.94 0.37
N PRO A 144 -9.78 -2.58 0.47
CA PRO A 144 -9.43 -3.42 1.61
C PRO A 144 -9.47 -2.66 2.93
N ALA A 145 -9.82 -3.38 4.00
CA ALA A 145 -9.82 -2.80 5.34
C ALA A 145 -8.39 -2.54 5.79
N HIS A 146 -8.06 -1.27 6.08
CA HIS A 146 -6.76 -0.91 6.61
C HIS A 146 -6.68 -1.23 8.09
N ARG A 147 -5.76 -2.11 8.47
CA ARG A 147 -5.51 -2.53 9.85
C ARG A 147 -4.10 -2.16 10.25
N LEU A 148 -3.83 -2.17 11.55
CA LEU A 148 -2.49 -1.87 12.03
C LEU A 148 -1.50 -2.96 11.61
N CYS A 149 -1.82 -4.24 11.86
CA CYS A 149 -0.94 -5.37 11.58
C CYS A 149 -1.65 -6.46 10.76
N CYS A 150 -0.90 -7.08 9.85
CA CYS A 150 -1.36 -8.20 9.04
C CYS A 150 -1.52 -9.46 9.92
N PRO A 151 -2.67 -10.15 9.89
CA PRO A 151 -2.85 -11.36 10.69
C PRO A 151 -2.03 -12.56 10.18
N ARG A 152 -1.61 -12.54 8.90
CA ARG A 152 -0.81 -13.62 8.30
C ARG A 152 0.69 -13.44 8.55
N ARG A 153 1.13 -12.19 8.72
CA ARG A 153 2.50 -11.80 8.99
C ARG A 153 2.50 -10.81 10.16
N PRO A 154 2.32 -11.31 11.40
CA PRO A 154 2.34 -10.45 12.58
C PRO A 154 3.71 -9.79 12.74
N LEU A 155 3.76 -8.70 13.51
CA LEU A 155 4.96 -7.88 13.64
C LEU A 155 6.18 -8.67 14.13
N SER A 156 6.00 -9.57 15.09
CA SER A 156 7.09 -10.45 15.56
C SER A 156 7.68 -11.34 14.46
N LEU A 157 6.85 -11.86 13.55
CA LEU A 157 7.33 -12.64 12.40
C LEU A 157 8.05 -11.75 11.39
N LEU A 158 7.51 -10.55 11.11
CA LEU A 158 8.14 -9.58 10.22
C LEU A 158 9.53 -9.18 10.75
N LEU A 159 9.65 -8.83 12.02
CA LEU A 159 10.91 -8.48 12.67
C LEU A 159 11.94 -9.61 12.57
N ALA A 160 11.53 -10.83 12.91
CA ALA A 160 12.41 -12.00 12.81
C ALA A 160 12.90 -12.25 11.37
N GLN A 161 12.08 -11.96 10.36
CA GLN A 161 12.48 -12.08 8.95
C GLN A 161 13.46 -10.97 8.53
N LEU A 162 13.25 -9.73 8.97
CA LEU A 162 14.16 -8.62 8.68
C LEU A 162 15.56 -8.87 9.28
N ALA A 163 15.62 -9.37 10.50
CA ALA A 163 16.88 -9.77 11.14
C ALA A 163 17.60 -10.90 10.37
N GLN A 164 16.85 -11.88 9.84
CA GLN A 164 17.42 -12.98 9.04
C GLN A 164 17.95 -12.53 7.68
N SER A 165 17.35 -11.52 7.06
CA SER A 165 17.81 -11.00 5.77
C SER A 165 19.19 -10.33 5.88
N GLN A 166 19.46 -9.60 6.96
CA GLN A 166 20.77 -9.00 7.24
C GLN A 166 21.87 -10.05 7.42
N GLY A 167 21.58 -11.15 8.13
CA GLY A 167 22.54 -12.23 8.37
C GLY A 167 22.92 -13.05 7.12
N ARG A 168 22.24 -12.85 5.98
CA ARG A 168 22.56 -13.50 4.70
C ARG A 168 23.46 -12.68 3.78
N GLU A 169 23.64 -11.39 4.08
CA GLU A 169 24.48 -10.47 3.30
C GLU A 169 25.87 -10.26 3.93
N GLY A 170 26.17 -10.94 5.06
CA GLY A 170 27.44 -10.88 5.80
C GLY A 170 28.40 -12.03 5.54
#